data_AF-A0A366LSG0-F1
#
_entry.id   AF-A0A366LSG0-F1
#
_cell.length_a   1.000
_cell.length_b   1.000
_cell.length_c   1.000
_cell.angle_alpha   90.00
_cell.angle_beta   90.00
_cell.angle_gamma   90.00
#
_symmetry.space_group_name_H-M   'P 1'
#
loop_
_entity.id
_entity.type
_entity.pdbx_description
1 polymer ?
#
loop_
_entity_poly.entity_id
_entity_poly.type
_entity_poly.pdbx_seq_one_letter_code
_entity_poly.pdbx_strand_id
1 'polypeptide(L)'
;MPLPPESILRAAARWLERLPASGHKRCRALFSAHPDFSDFTPTQYDVAYNWLREAGLLERVAEPGPVPQRIFEAAVLGLPWFQDADILVQDPGELPEDALTAAEALGIDRGQAFRHVHALWGKVDLEQRERIGAAGETALVKLLEGSVDAQIRHVSQASDGHGYDIEVAGTSCWLHIEVKTTPRRQRITVFLSRHEYETMIRDPAWQLVAVRLSANLEIEAVCSVPREWIAQNTPRDRVVSGRWESCRLTVPLSEIANGITRLMSLLYDDASPMIDGTAGW
;
A
#
# COMPACT_ATOMS: atom_id res chain seq x y z
N MET A 1 -6.13 -14.92 5.67
CA MET A 1 -6.76 -15.89 6.60
C MET A 1 -8.26 -15.72 6.48
N PRO A 2 -9.09 -16.77 6.43
CA PRO A 2 -10.54 -16.60 6.37
C PRO A 2 -11.05 -15.85 7.61
N LEU A 3 -12.14 -15.10 7.47
CA LEU A 3 -12.78 -14.43 8.60
C LEU A 3 -13.18 -15.47 9.67
N PRO A 4 -12.81 -15.28 10.94
CA PRO A 4 -13.31 -16.14 12.02
C PRO A 4 -14.84 -16.03 12.15
N PRO A 5 -15.55 -17.12 12.46
CA PRO A 5 -16.98 -17.08 12.75
C PRO A 5 -17.29 -16.12 13.91
N GLU A 6 -18.52 -15.58 13.96
CA GLU A 6 -19.00 -14.68 15.02
C GLU A 6 -18.66 -15.19 16.43
N SER A 7 -18.93 -16.47 16.70
CA SER A 7 -18.64 -17.08 18.01
C SER A 7 -17.16 -17.03 18.39
N ILE A 8 -16.26 -17.12 17.41
CA ILE A 8 -14.81 -17.04 17.63
C ILE A 8 -14.41 -15.59 17.91
N LEU A 9 -14.95 -14.61 17.17
CA LEU A 9 -14.68 -13.18 17.40
C LEU A 9 -15.14 -12.73 18.79
N ARG A 10 -16.33 -13.16 19.23
CA ARG A 10 -16.85 -12.86 20.57
C ARG A 10 -16.08 -13.56 21.68
N ALA A 11 -15.70 -14.82 21.49
CA ALA A 11 -14.82 -15.53 22.42
C ALA A 11 -13.43 -14.87 22.52
N ALA A 12 -12.89 -14.38 21.40
CA ALA A 12 -11.62 -13.64 21.37
C ALA A 12 -11.69 -12.32 22.17
N ALA A 13 -12.82 -11.60 22.10
CA ALA A 13 -13.02 -10.38 22.90
C ALA A 13 -12.91 -10.67 24.40
N ARG A 14 -13.56 -11.73 24.87
CA ARG A 14 -13.51 -12.14 26.27
C ARG A 14 -12.11 -12.55 26.72
N TRP A 15 -11.35 -13.21 25.86
CA TRP A 15 -9.94 -13.50 26.12
C TRP A 15 -9.16 -12.21 26.35
N LEU A 16 -9.19 -11.26 25.41
CA LEU A 16 -8.41 -10.02 25.52
C LEU A 16 -8.85 -9.13 26.70
N GLU A 17 -10.13 -9.11 27.05
CA GLU A 17 -10.63 -8.37 28.22
C GLU A 17 -10.14 -8.95 29.56
N ARG A 18 -9.99 -10.28 29.65
CA ARG A 18 -9.71 -10.96 30.93
C ARG A 18 -8.23 -11.33 31.11
N LEU A 19 -7.50 -11.52 30.02
CA LEU A 19 -6.07 -11.88 30.06
C LEU A 19 -5.21 -10.94 30.90
N PRO A 20 -5.32 -9.59 30.80
CA PRO A 20 -4.50 -8.67 31.58
C PRO A 20 -4.62 -8.90 33.09
N ALA A 21 -5.80 -9.30 33.57
CA ALA A 21 -6.10 -9.42 35.00
C ALA A 21 -5.91 -10.85 35.55
N SER A 22 -6.03 -11.87 34.72
CA SER A 22 -6.16 -13.26 35.18
C SER A 22 -5.13 -14.24 34.61
N GLY A 23 -4.45 -13.91 33.51
CA GLY A 23 -3.52 -14.83 32.85
C GLY A 23 -4.21 -16.06 32.23
N HIS A 24 -3.52 -16.74 31.31
CA HIS A 24 -4.12 -17.75 30.44
C HIS A 24 -4.83 -18.90 31.18
N LYS A 25 -4.16 -19.55 32.15
CA LYS A 25 -4.71 -20.72 32.86
C LYS A 25 -6.01 -20.40 33.63
N ARG A 26 -6.08 -19.23 34.26
CA ARG A 26 -7.24 -18.81 35.05
C ARG A 26 -8.41 -18.42 34.16
N CYS A 27 -8.15 -17.71 33.06
CA CYS A 27 -9.16 -17.43 32.04
C CYS A 27 -9.75 -18.71 31.47
N ARG A 28 -8.92 -19.71 31.14
CA ARG A 28 -9.40 -21.01 30.63
C ARG A 28 -10.32 -21.73 31.62
N ALA A 29 -9.94 -21.76 32.89
CA ALA A 29 -10.77 -22.34 33.95
C ALA A 29 -12.09 -21.58 34.11
N LEU A 30 -12.06 -20.24 34.06
CA LEU A 30 -13.24 -19.39 34.14
C LEU A 30 -14.21 -19.68 33.00
N PHE A 31 -13.73 -19.68 31.74
CA PHE A 31 -14.56 -19.92 30.56
C PHE A 31 -15.15 -21.34 30.51
N SER A 32 -14.52 -22.30 31.19
CA SER A 32 -15.02 -23.69 31.22
C SER A 32 -16.02 -23.97 32.33
N ALA A 33 -16.00 -23.19 33.42
CA ALA A 33 -16.73 -23.52 34.65
C ALA A 33 -17.79 -22.50 35.05
N HIS A 34 -17.71 -21.25 34.55
CA HIS A 34 -18.58 -20.17 35.02
C HIS A 34 -19.80 -19.98 34.10
N PRO A 35 -21.04 -19.92 34.64
CA PRO A 35 -22.27 -19.82 33.85
C PRO A 35 -22.31 -18.63 32.87
N ASP A 36 -21.79 -17.47 33.25
CA ASP A 36 -21.75 -16.27 32.38
C ASP A 36 -20.94 -16.44 31.08
N PHE A 37 -20.22 -17.56 30.91
CA PHE A 37 -19.39 -17.86 29.75
C PHE A 37 -19.81 -19.16 29.03
N SER A 38 -20.99 -19.71 29.35
CA SER A 38 -21.45 -20.99 28.79
C SER A 38 -22.08 -20.91 27.38
N ASP A 39 -22.19 -19.71 26.83
CA ASP A 39 -22.69 -19.46 25.47
C ASP A 39 -21.70 -19.87 24.36
N PHE A 40 -20.43 -20.13 24.72
CA PHE A 40 -19.45 -20.75 23.84
C PHE A 40 -18.87 -22.03 24.44
N THR A 41 -18.60 -23.00 23.58
CA THR A 41 -17.95 -24.25 23.96
C THR A 41 -16.48 -24.01 24.32
N PRO A 42 -15.87 -24.87 25.16
CA PRO A 42 -14.43 -24.82 25.44
C PRO A 42 -13.58 -24.85 24.16
N THR A 43 -14.00 -25.63 23.15
CA THR A 43 -13.34 -25.69 21.85
C THR A 43 -13.36 -24.34 21.13
N GLN A 44 -14.49 -23.61 21.13
CA GLN A 44 -14.55 -22.28 20.55
C GLN A 44 -13.62 -21.29 21.24
N TYR A 45 -13.49 -21.38 22.57
CA TYR A 45 -12.52 -20.57 23.31
C TYR A 45 -11.07 -20.92 22.97
N ASP A 46 -10.74 -22.19 22.85
CA ASP A 46 -9.38 -22.62 22.49
C ASP A 46 -9.04 -22.20 21.04
N VAL A 47 -10.00 -22.31 20.10
CA VAL A 47 -9.86 -21.80 18.73
C VAL A 47 -9.66 -20.28 18.71
N ALA A 48 -10.45 -19.53 19.48
CA ALA A 48 -10.32 -18.08 19.58
C ALA A 48 -8.96 -17.65 20.16
N TYR A 49 -8.45 -18.38 21.15
CA TYR A 49 -7.13 -18.11 21.72
C TYR A 49 -6.01 -18.34 20.70
N ASN A 50 -6.08 -19.42 19.93
CA ASN A 50 -5.12 -19.71 18.86
C ASN A 50 -5.17 -18.65 17.76
N TRP A 51 -6.37 -18.22 17.37
CA TRP A 51 -6.53 -17.13 16.42
C TRP A 51 -5.91 -15.81 16.93
N LEU A 52 -6.14 -15.45 18.20
CA LEU A 52 -5.53 -14.24 18.80
C LEU A 52 -4.01 -14.29 18.75
N ARG A 53 -3.41 -15.47 18.94
CA ARG A 53 -1.97 -15.67 18.83
C ARG A 53 -1.48 -15.49 17.39
N GLU A 54 -2.16 -16.11 16.42
CA GLU A 54 -1.81 -15.99 15.01
C GLU A 54 -1.97 -14.56 14.49
N ALA A 55 -2.95 -13.83 15.02
CA ALA A 55 -3.18 -12.41 14.76
C ALA A 55 -2.21 -11.47 15.50
N GLY A 56 -1.30 -11.99 16.35
CA GLY A 56 -0.34 -11.20 17.10
C GLY A 56 -0.95 -10.33 18.21
N LEU A 57 -2.19 -10.61 18.62
CA LEU A 57 -2.92 -9.82 19.61
C LEU A 57 -2.54 -10.19 21.05
N LEU A 58 -1.96 -11.38 21.26
CA LEU A 58 -1.54 -11.85 22.60
C LEU A 58 -0.27 -11.15 23.09
N GLU A 59 0.64 -10.79 22.19
CA GLU A 59 1.85 -10.01 22.48
C GLU A 59 1.51 -8.56 22.81
N ARG A 60 0.33 -8.11 22.37
CA ARG A 60 -0.14 -6.73 22.43
C ARG A 60 -1.26 -6.53 23.44
N VAL A 61 -1.47 -7.48 24.37
CA VAL A 61 -2.62 -7.48 25.29
C VAL A 61 -2.76 -6.16 26.08
N ALA A 62 -1.64 -5.56 26.47
CA ALA A 62 -1.60 -4.30 27.23
C ALA A 62 -1.79 -3.02 26.38
N GLU A 63 -1.98 -3.14 25.06
CA GLU A 63 -2.18 -1.96 24.22
C GLU A 63 -3.48 -1.23 24.57
N PRO A 64 -3.42 0.12 24.65
CA PRO A 64 -4.58 0.93 24.94
C PRO A 64 -5.58 0.88 23.79
N GLY A 65 -6.86 0.80 24.13
CA GLY A 65 -7.97 0.87 23.17
C GLY A 65 -9.06 -0.15 23.45
N PRO A 66 -10.27 0.05 22.90
CA PRO A 66 -11.36 -0.92 23.02
C PRO A 66 -11.02 -2.27 22.38
N VAL A 67 -11.17 -3.35 23.13
CA VAL A 67 -10.93 -4.73 22.65
C VAL A 67 -11.69 -5.06 21.36
N PRO A 68 -12.99 -4.73 21.21
CA PRO A 68 -13.71 -5.01 19.98
C PRO A 68 -13.06 -4.40 18.74
N GLN A 69 -12.54 -3.18 18.83
CA GLN A 69 -11.88 -2.49 17.72
C GLN A 69 -10.60 -3.21 17.32
N ARG A 70 -9.78 -3.61 18.28
CA ARG A 70 -8.52 -4.33 18.03
C ARG A 70 -8.74 -5.68 17.33
N ILE A 71 -9.80 -6.39 17.73
CA ILE A 71 -10.17 -7.67 17.10
C ILE A 71 -10.69 -7.45 15.69
N PHE A 72 -11.55 -6.44 15.50
CA PHE A 72 -12.06 -6.08 14.18
C PHE A 72 -10.92 -5.73 13.22
N GLU A 73 -10.00 -4.88 13.68
CA GLU A 73 -8.83 -4.46 12.92
C GLU A 73 -7.98 -5.65 12.48
N ALA A 74 -7.66 -6.57 13.41
CA ALA A 74 -6.91 -7.77 13.11
C ALA A 74 -7.64 -8.73 12.16
N ALA A 75 -8.96 -8.86 12.31
CA ALA A 75 -9.77 -9.71 11.44
C ALA A 75 -9.78 -9.17 10.00
N VAL A 76 -9.96 -7.86 9.83
CA VAL A 76 -10.03 -7.23 8.50
C VAL A 76 -8.67 -7.23 7.78
N LEU A 77 -7.57 -6.99 8.50
CA LEU A 77 -6.22 -7.04 7.92
C LEU A 77 -5.90 -8.38 7.24
N GLY A 78 -6.53 -9.47 7.69
CA GLY A 78 -6.33 -10.81 7.13
C GLY A 78 -7.16 -11.12 5.88
N LEU A 79 -8.06 -10.22 5.46
CA LEU A 79 -9.02 -10.47 4.37
C LEU A 79 -8.43 -10.14 2.99
N PRO A 80 -8.71 -10.94 1.94
CA PRO A 80 -8.12 -10.74 0.63
C PRO A 80 -8.43 -9.39 -0.02
N TRP A 81 -9.64 -8.86 0.18
CA TRP A 81 -10.05 -7.58 -0.42
C TRP A 81 -9.35 -6.37 0.22
N PHE A 82 -8.79 -6.53 1.43
CA PHE A 82 -8.20 -5.40 2.15
C PHE A 82 -7.04 -4.75 1.39
N GLN A 83 -6.31 -5.53 0.58
CA GLN A 83 -5.22 -5.04 -0.28
C GLN A 83 -5.68 -4.01 -1.33
N ASP A 84 -6.98 -3.93 -1.60
CA ASP A 84 -7.64 -3.04 -2.56
C ASP A 84 -8.69 -2.15 -1.87
N ALA A 85 -8.62 -1.98 -0.54
CA ALA A 85 -9.58 -1.18 0.22
C ALA A 85 -9.69 0.27 -0.29
N ASP A 86 -8.59 0.82 -0.83
CA ASP A 86 -8.52 2.15 -1.46
C ASP A 86 -9.39 2.32 -2.70
N ILE A 87 -9.94 1.23 -3.23
CA ILE A 87 -10.89 1.21 -4.34
C ILE A 87 -12.25 0.75 -3.81
N LEU A 88 -12.26 -0.38 -3.13
CA LEU A 88 -13.48 -1.12 -2.80
C LEU A 88 -14.33 -0.45 -1.73
N VAL A 89 -13.75 0.45 -0.93
CA VAL A 89 -14.40 1.05 0.23
C VAL A 89 -14.16 2.56 0.25
N GLN A 90 -14.90 3.32 -0.57
CA GLN A 90 -14.87 4.79 -0.58
C GLN A 90 -15.84 5.40 0.45
N ASP A 91 -16.94 4.70 0.72
CA ASP A 91 -17.94 5.13 1.68
C ASP A 91 -18.47 3.99 2.57
N PRO A 92 -19.13 4.30 3.71
CA PRO A 92 -19.59 3.27 4.63
C PRO A 92 -20.55 2.23 4.04
N GLY A 93 -21.28 2.58 2.97
CA GLY A 93 -22.20 1.70 2.25
C GLY A 93 -21.52 0.65 1.38
N GLU A 94 -20.23 0.84 1.07
CA GLU A 94 -19.42 -0.07 0.24
C GLU A 94 -18.64 -1.10 1.08
N LEU A 95 -18.81 -1.11 2.40
CA LEU A 95 -18.17 -2.10 3.26
C LEU A 95 -18.56 -3.53 2.85
N PRO A 96 -17.57 -4.42 2.58
CA PRO A 96 -17.84 -5.81 2.26
C PRO A 96 -18.58 -6.56 3.38
N GLU A 97 -19.32 -7.61 3.02
CA GLU A 97 -20.19 -8.36 3.94
C GLU A 97 -19.42 -9.02 5.10
N ASP A 98 -18.21 -9.48 4.85
CA ASP A 98 -17.33 -10.06 5.86
C ASP A 98 -16.89 -9.00 6.90
N ALA A 99 -16.58 -7.78 6.48
CA ALA A 99 -16.32 -6.64 7.37
C ALA A 99 -17.57 -6.30 8.20
N LEU A 100 -18.75 -6.26 7.57
CA LEU A 100 -20.01 -5.97 8.26
C LEU A 100 -20.34 -7.02 9.30
N THR A 101 -20.16 -8.31 8.96
CA THR A 101 -20.38 -9.44 9.88
C THR A 101 -19.43 -9.37 11.07
N ALA A 102 -18.16 -9.05 10.83
CA ALA A 102 -17.17 -8.89 11.90
C ALA A 102 -17.51 -7.70 12.82
N ALA A 103 -17.93 -6.58 12.23
CA ALA A 103 -18.34 -5.39 12.98
C ALA A 103 -19.57 -5.67 13.85
N GLU A 104 -20.60 -6.33 13.31
CA GLU A 104 -21.81 -6.72 14.03
C GLU A 104 -21.51 -7.67 15.19
N ALA A 105 -20.68 -8.70 14.95
CA ALA A 105 -20.24 -9.64 15.97
C ALA A 105 -19.61 -8.95 17.20
N LEU A 106 -18.91 -7.83 16.94
CA LEU A 106 -18.14 -7.06 17.90
C LEU A 106 -18.87 -5.80 18.40
N GLY A 107 -20.10 -5.55 17.97
CA GLY A 107 -20.90 -4.39 18.38
C GLY A 107 -20.35 -3.06 17.85
N ILE A 108 -19.66 -3.07 16.72
CA ILE A 108 -19.10 -1.89 16.06
C ILE A 108 -20.10 -1.41 15.00
N ASP A 109 -20.45 -0.12 15.03
CA ASP A 109 -21.35 0.43 14.02
C ASP A 109 -20.66 0.58 12.65
N ARG A 110 -21.46 0.62 11.57
CA ARG A 110 -20.95 0.70 10.19
C ARG A 110 -20.02 1.89 9.95
N GLY A 111 -20.32 3.05 10.52
CA GLY A 111 -19.50 4.24 10.39
C GLY A 111 -18.16 4.11 11.12
N GLN A 112 -18.15 3.47 12.30
CA GLN A 112 -16.92 3.10 13.00
C GLN A 112 -16.10 2.09 12.21
N ALA A 113 -16.72 1.01 11.73
CA ALA A 113 -16.06 -0.02 10.92
C ALA A 113 -15.35 0.62 9.71
N PHE A 114 -16.05 1.48 8.96
CA PHE A 114 -15.48 2.22 7.84
C PHE A 114 -14.25 3.05 8.25
N ARG A 115 -14.33 3.80 9.35
CA ARG A 115 -13.19 4.58 9.86
C ARG A 115 -11.99 3.70 10.22
N HIS A 116 -12.22 2.54 10.83
CA HIS A 116 -11.17 1.59 11.17
C HIS A 116 -10.51 1.01 9.91
N VAL A 117 -11.30 0.55 8.93
CA VAL A 117 -10.79 0.06 7.64
C VAL A 117 -9.92 1.13 6.96
N HIS A 118 -10.43 2.37 6.86
CA HIS A 118 -9.73 3.47 6.22
C HIS A 118 -8.45 3.87 6.97
N ALA A 119 -8.48 3.92 8.31
CA ALA A 119 -7.32 4.25 9.13
C ALA A 119 -6.24 3.16 9.08
N LEU A 120 -6.65 1.89 9.10
CA LEU A 120 -5.73 0.77 8.93
C LEU A 120 -5.10 0.77 7.55
N TRP A 121 -5.92 0.95 6.50
CA TRP A 121 -5.42 1.01 5.14
C TRP A 121 -4.38 2.12 5.01
N GLY A 122 -4.69 3.34 5.47
CA GLY A 122 -3.74 4.45 5.39
C GLY A 122 -2.38 4.18 6.07
N LYS A 123 -2.35 3.38 7.15
CA LYS A 123 -1.10 2.98 7.80
C LYS A 123 -0.34 1.91 6.99
N VAL A 124 -1.02 0.83 6.62
CA VAL A 124 -0.42 -0.29 5.86
C VAL A 124 0.09 0.20 4.51
N ASP A 125 -0.69 1.04 3.84
CA ASP A 125 -0.41 1.61 2.54
C ASP A 125 0.83 2.51 2.58
N LEU A 126 1.05 3.28 3.65
CA LEU A 126 2.25 4.12 3.79
C LEU A 126 3.52 3.26 3.88
N GLU A 127 3.59 2.34 4.85
CA GLU A 127 4.76 1.47 5.07
C GLU A 127 5.04 0.59 3.83
N GLN A 128 3.98 0.04 3.24
CA GLN A 128 4.10 -0.79 2.05
C GLN A 128 4.55 0.02 0.83
N ARG A 129 4.06 1.26 0.65
CA ARG A 129 4.50 2.15 -0.43
C ARG A 129 5.94 2.54 -0.32
N GLU A 130 6.42 2.89 0.88
CA GLU A 130 7.84 3.22 1.09
C GLU A 130 8.73 2.04 0.71
N ARG A 131 8.40 0.83 1.20
CA ARG A 131 9.16 -0.38 0.88
C ARG A 131 9.14 -0.73 -0.62
N ILE A 132 7.97 -0.66 -1.26
CA ILE A 132 7.81 -0.98 -2.68
C ILE A 132 8.46 0.10 -3.55
N GLY A 133 8.33 1.38 -3.16
CA GLY A 133 8.97 2.52 -3.81
C GLY A 133 10.48 2.33 -3.87
N ALA A 134 11.12 2.19 -2.71
CA ALA A 134 12.57 1.99 -2.60
C ALA A 134 13.07 0.75 -3.37
N ALA A 135 12.31 -0.35 -3.33
CA ALA A 135 12.64 -1.55 -4.10
C ALA A 135 12.57 -1.31 -5.62
N GLY A 136 11.56 -0.58 -6.08
CA GLY A 136 11.39 -0.26 -7.51
C GLY A 136 12.44 0.71 -8.02
N GLU A 137 12.80 1.74 -7.25
CA GLU A 137 13.92 2.64 -7.57
C GLU A 137 15.22 1.85 -7.71
N THR A 138 15.55 1.03 -6.71
CA THR A 138 16.76 0.20 -6.71
C THR A 138 16.79 -0.76 -7.90
N ALA A 139 15.66 -1.40 -8.21
CA ALA A 139 15.56 -2.32 -9.32
C ALA A 139 15.70 -1.60 -10.67
N LEU A 140 15.15 -0.39 -10.80
CA LEU A 140 15.24 0.40 -12.02
C LEU A 140 16.66 0.91 -12.27
N VAL A 141 17.38 1.36 -11.22
CA VAL A 141 18.80 1.73 -11.34
C VAL A 141 19.61 0.56 -11.91
N LYS A 142 19.47 -0.64 -11.34
CA LYS A 142 20.18 -1.83 -11.84
C LYS A 142 19.81 -2.17 -13.29
N LEU A 143 18.54 -2.02 -13.64
CA LEU A 143 18.07 -2.26 -15.00
C LEU A 143 18.67 -1.26 -15.99
N LEU A 144 18.76 0.02 -15.61
CA LEU A 144 19.36 1.08 -16.41
C LEU A 144 20.87 0.88 -16.57
N GLU A 145 21.61 0.60 -15.50
CA GLU A 145 23.06 0.32 -15.55
C GLU A 145 23.41 -0.81 -16.53
N GLY A 146 22.54 -1.81 -16.66
CA GLY A 146 22.70 -2.90 -17.63
C GLY A 146 22.14 -2.64 -19.03
N SER A 147 21.43 -1.53 -19.26
CA SER A 147 20.71 -1.29 -20.51
C SER A 147 21.16 -0.04 -21.28
N VAL A 148 21.86 0.92 -20.64
CA VAL A 148 22.26 2.17 -21.29
C VAL A 148 23.75 2.50 -21.14
N ASP A 149 24.32 3.10 -22.18
CA ASP A 149 25.65 3.73 -22.19
C ASP A 149 25.57 5.15 -21.62
N ALA A 150 25.33 5.24 -20.31
CA ALA A 150 25.24 6.50 -19.59
C ALA A 150 25.61 6.35 -18.11
N GLN A 151 25.98 7.47 -17.49
CA GLN A 151 26.16 7.50 -16.05
C GLN A 151 24.79 7.54 -15.35
N ILE A 152 24.55 6.61 -14.43
CA ILE A 152 23.33 6.55 -13.61
C ILE A 152 23.65 7.04 -12.20
N ARG A 153 22.84 7.95 -11.68
CA ARG A 153 22.94 8.44 -10.29
C ARG A 153 21.59 8.31 -9.59
N HIS A 154 21.57 7.61 -8.46
CA HIS A 154 20.39 7.52 -7.58
C HIS A 154 20.38 8.74 -6.65
N VAL A 155 19.75 9.82 -7.09
CA VAL A 155 19.80 11.15 -6.45
C VAL A 155 18.99 11.20 -5.16
N SER A 156 17.88 10.46 -5.07
CA SER A 156 17.06 10.38 -3.85
C SER A 156 17.83 9.81 -2.64
N GLN A 157 18.88 9.02 -2.84
CA GLN A 157 19.76 8.57 -1.73
C GLN A 157 20.59 9.70 -1.11
N ALA A 158 20.83 10.78 -1.87
CA ALA A 158 21.68 11.89 -1.44
C ALA A 158 20.88 13.14 -1.02
N SER A 159 19.72 13.40 -1.64
CA SER A 159 18.87 14.56 -1.34
C SER A 159 17.48 14.46 -1.96
N ASP A 160 16.44 14.54 -1.12
CA ASP A 160 15.04 14.67 -1.57
C ASP A 160 14.72 16.03 -2.22
N GLY A 161 15.66 16.98 -2.19
CA GLY A 161 15.45 18.35 -2.67
C GLY A 161 15.40 18.50 -4.19
N HIS A 162 15.80 17.47 -4.95
CA HIS A 162 15.90 17.56 -6.42
C HIS A 162 14.55 17.45 -7.14
N GLY A 163 13.57 16.75 -6.56
CA GLY A 163 12.25 16.54 -7.18
C GLY A 163 12.24 15.48 -8.29
N TYR A 164 13.24 14.59 -8.29
CA TYR A 164 13.35 13.36 -9.08
C TYR A 164 14.28 12.38 -8.37
N ASP A 165 14.16 11.09 -8.68
CA ASP A 165 14.87 10.01 -7.98
C ASP A 165 16.18 9.62 -8.65
N ILE A 166 16.19 9.54 -9.98
CA ILE A 166 17.32 9.02 -10.76
C ILE A 166 17.74 10.04 -11.82
N GLU A 167 19.03 10.28 -11.95
CA GLU A 167 19.60 10.99 -13.09
C GLU A 167 20.29 10.00 -14.04
N VAL A 168 20.04 10.17 -15.33
CA VAL A 168 20.75 9.50 -16.42
C VAL A 168 21.48 10.56 -17.23
N ALA A 169 22.81 10.53 -17.18
CA ALA A 169 23.69 11.46 -17.87
C ALA A 169 24.48 10.72 -18.96
N GLY A 170 23.98 10.77 -20.19
CA GLY A 170 24.65 10.24 -21.38
C GLY A 170 25.20 11.36 -22.27
N THR A 171 25.96 10.98 -23.29
CA THR A 171 26.56 11.93 -24.24
C THR A 171 25.52 12.62 -25.14
N SER A 172 24.43 11.91 -25.47
CA SER A 172 23.38 12.38 -26.38
C SER A 172 22.04 12.68 -25.69
N CYS A 173 21.87 12.27 -24.43
CA CYS A 173 20.63 12.43 -23.69
C CYS A 173 20.92 12.65 -22.20
N TRP A 174 20.16 13.56 -21.62
CA TRP A 174 20.13 13.82 -20.19
C TRP A 174 18.68 13.65 -19.72
N LEU A 175 18.47 12.83 -18.70
CA LEU A 175 17.13 12.51 -18.19
C LEU A 175 17.12 12.55 -16.66
N HIS A 176 16.06 13.14 -16.11
CA HIS A 176 15.74 13.12 -14.69
C HIS A 176 14.45 12.31 -14.51
N ILE A 177 14.54 11.20 -13.80
CA ILE A 177 13.46 10.23 -13.67
C ILE A 177 12.88 10.32 -12.27
N GLU A 178 11.58 10.58 -12.20
CA GLU A 178 10.75 10.31 -11.02
C GLU A 178 10.16 8.91 -11.15
N VAL A 179 10.36 8.05 -10.16
CA VAL A 179 9.96 6.65 -10.18
C VAL A 179 8.72 6.43 -9.34
N LYS A 180 7.69 5.80 -9.90
CA LYS A 180 6.50 5.37 -9.14
C LYS A 180 6.28 3.88 -9.30
N THR A 181 6.32 3.17 -8.18
CA THR A 181 6.32 1.71 -8.19
C THR A 181 4.95 1.14 -7.79
N THR A 182 4.51 0.09 -8.47
CA THR A 182 3.27 -0.63 -8.15
C THR A 182 3.45 -2.13 -8.29
N PRO A 183 2.82 -2.96 -7.43
CA PRO A 183 2.72 -4.40 -7.65
C PRO A 183 1.50 -4.77 -8.51
N ARG A 184 0.62 -3.81 -8.84
CA ARG A 184 -0.68 -4.07 -9.47
C ARG A 184 -0.55 -4.07 -11.01
N ARG A 185 -1.08 -5.10 -11.68
CA ARG A 185 -0.93 -5.31 -13.14
C ARG A 185 -1.71 -4.32 -14.01
N GLN A 186 -2.97 -4.06 -13.69
CA GLN A 186 -3.86 -3.29 -14.56
C GLN A 186 -4.08 -1.85 -14.10
N ARG A 187 -3.28 -1.36 -13.14
CA ARG A 187 -3.50 -0.05 -12.52
C ARG A 187 -2.20 0.70 -12.30
N ILE A 188 -2.17 1.92 -12.80
CA ILE A 188 -1.13 2.91 -12.51
C ILE A 188 -1.77 4.00 -11.67
N THR A 189 -1.50 3.98 -10.37
CA THR A 189 -1.86 5.05 -9.45
C THR A 189 -0.58 5.74 -9.01
N VAL A 190 -0.51 7.04 -9.28
CA VAL A 190 0.64 7.88 -8.95
C VAL A 190 0.20 8.88 -7.89
N PHE A 191 1.02 9.01 -6.85
CA PHE A 191 0.94 10.11 -5.91
C PHE A 191 2.05 11.08 -6.28
N LEU A 192 1.66 12.29 -6.68
CA LEU A 192 2.60 13.33 -7.11
C LEU A 192 2.59 14.45 -6.06
N SER A 193 3.77 14.79 -5.54
CA SER A 193 3.90 15.93 -4.65
C SER A 193 3.89 17.25 -5.44
N ARG A 194 3.60 18.35 -4.75
CA ARG A 194 3.68 19.69 -5.36
C ARG A 194 5.08 20.01 -5.84
N HIS A 195 6.09 19.59 -5.07
CA HIS A 195 7.49 19.78 -5.41
C HIS A 195 7.89 19.01 -6.69
N GLU A 196 7.50 17.75 -6.80
CA GLU A 196 7.71 16.93 -8.01
C GLU A 196 7.06 17.58 -9.23
N TYR A 197 5.80 18.03 -9.10
CA TYR A 197 5.09 18.70 -10.17
C TYR A 197 5.76 20.00 -10.61
N GLU A 198 6.14 20.87 -9.68
CA GLU A 198 6.81 22.13 -10.02
C GLU A 198 8.20 21.89 -10.62
N THR A 199 8.89 20.84 -10.21
CA THR A 199 10.15 20.38 -10.81
C THR A 199 9.91 19.93 -12.24
N MET A 200 8.94 19.03 -12.48
CA MET A 200 8.53 18.60 -13.82
C MET A 200 8.25 19.80 -14.75
N ILE A 201 7.51 20.80 -14.27
CA ILE A 201 7.15 21.97 -15.09
C ILE A 201 8.41 22.75 -15.50
N ARG A 202 9.36 22.95 -14.58
CA ARG A 202 10.59 23.74 -14.81
C ARG A 202 11.66 22.98 -15.57
N ASP A 203 11.67 21.66 -15.47
CA ASP A 203 12.73 20.80 -15.98
C ASP A 203 12.28 19.98 -17.21
N PRO A 204 12.78 20.31 -18.42
CA PRO A 204 12.48 19.53 -19.63
C PRO A 204 13.08 18.12 -19.64
N ALA A 205 14.11 17.86 -18.83
CA ALA A 205 14.71 16.52 -18.69
C ALA A 205 13.88 15.63 -17.75
N TRP A 206 12.95 16.19 -16.99
CA TRP A 206 12.10 15.43 -16.08
C TRP A 206 11.12 14.50 -16.81
N GLN A 207 10.99 13.28 -16.32
CA GLN A 207 10.06 12.26 -16.80
C GLN A 207 9.58 11.37 -15.65
N LEU A 208 8.27 11.13 -15.62
CA LEU A 208 7.67 10.15 -14.71
C LEU A 208 7.77 8.76 -15.33
N VAL A 209 8.38 7.82 -14.61
CA VAL A 209 8.48 6.41 -14.97
C VAL A 209 7.74 5.58 -13.93
N ALA A 210 6.76 4.80 -14.40
CA ALA A 210 6.11 3.80 -13.57
C ALA A 210 6.81 2.45 -13.72
N VAL A 211 7.01 1.76 -12.60
CA VAL A 211 7.64 0.44 -12.53
C VAL A 211 6.65 -0.54 -11.92
N ARG A 212 6.42 -1.66 -12.60
CA ARG A 212 5.67 -2.78 -12.01
C ARG A 212 6.60 -3.83 -11.46
N LEU A 213 6.39 -4.21 -10.19
CA LEU A 213 7.14 -5.29 -9.55
C LEU A 213 6.31 -6.57 -9.41
N SER A 214 6.98 -7.71 -9.50
CA SER A 214 6.47 -9.01 -9.08
C SER A 214 6.40 -9.12 -7.54
N ALA A 215 5.82 -10.20 -7.03
CA ALA A 215 5.83 -10.50 -5.60
C ALA A 215 7.25 -10.66 -5.02
N ASN A 216 8.24 -10.99 -5.88
CA ASN A 216 9.65 -11.13 -5.51
C ASN A 216 10.44 -9.82 -5.67
N LEU A 217 9.77 -8.69 -5.93
CA LEU A 217 10.37 -7.37 -6.15
C LEU A 217 11.25 -7.29 -7.41
N GLU A 218 10.98 -8.13 -8.40
CA GLU A 218 11.60 -8.07 -9.73
C GLU A 218 10.75 -7.21 -10.68
N ILE A 219 11.38 -6.46 -11.57
CA ILE A 219 10.65 -5.66 -12.57
C ILE A 219 9.94 -6.59 -13.55
N GLU A 220 8.62 -6.43 -13.67
CA GLU A 220 7.79 -7.10 -14.69
C GLU A 220 7.45 -6.17 -15.86
N ALA A 221 7.42 -4.85 -15.64
CA ALA A 221 7.14 -3.86 -16.68
C ALA A 221 7.63 -2.46 -16.29
N VAL A 222 7.93 -1.66 -17.30
CA VAL A 222 8.30 -0.23 -17.17
C VAL A 222 7.51 0.56 -18.21
N CYS A 223 6.95 1.69 -17.81
CA CYS A 223 6.35 2.63 -18.75
C CYS A 223 6.59 4.07 -18.32
N SER A 224 6.47 4.97 -19.27
CA SER A 224 6.56 6.42 -19.08
C SER A 224 5.18 7.05 -19.11
N VAL A 225 4.98 8.05 -18.25
CA VAL A 225 3.76 8.88 -18.26
C VAL A 225 4.08 10.24 -18.87
N PRO A 226 3.35 10.69 -19.91
CA PRO A 226 3.58 11.97 -20.55
C PRO A 226 3.40 13.16 -19.59
N ARG A 227 4.37 14.09 -19.58
CA ARG A 227 4.32 15.31 -18.76
C ARG A 227 3.11 16.18 -19.10
N GLU A 228 2.70 16.21 -20.36
CA GLU A 228 1.54 16.97 -20.84
C GLU A 228 0.25 16.44 -20.22
N TRP A 229 0.12 15.11 -20.15
CA TRP A 229 -1.02 14.47 -19.51
C TRP A 229 -1.06 14.79 -18.01
N ILE A 230 0.08 14.70 -17.32
CA ILE A 230 0.18 15.04 -15.89
C ILE A 230 -0.24 16.50 -15.65
N ALA A 231 0.26 17.44 -16.47
CA ALA A 231 -0.06 18.86 -16.35
C ALA A 231 -1.55 19.17 -16.59
N GLN A 232 -2.21 18.42 -17.47
CA GLN A 232 -3.64 18.59 -17.75
C GLN A 232 -4.54 18.04 -16.66
N ASN A 233 -4.08 17.02 -15.92
CA ASN A 233 -4.88 16.28 -14.94
C ASN A 233 -4.56 16.61 -13.48
N THR A 234 -3.53 17.44 -13.22
CA THR A 234 -3.18 17.90 -11.87
C THR A 234 -4.13 19.02 -11.40
N PRO A 235 -4.52 19.07 -10.11
CA PRO A 235 -5.36 20.14 -9.58
C PRO A 235 -4.76 21.53 -9.79
N ARG A 236 -5.63 22.53 -9.94
CA ARG A 236 -5.25 23.95 -9.92
C ARG A 236 -5.65 24.59 -8.61
N ASP A 237 -4.75 25.39 -8.05
CA ASP A 237 -5.07 26.22 -6.89
C ASP A 237 -6.17 27.22 -7.28
N ARG A 238 -7.20 27.34 -6.43
CA ARG A 238 -8.35 28.23 -6.70
C ARG A 238 -8.19 29.61 -6.06
N VAL A 239 -7.47 29.69 -4.94
CA VAL A 239 -7.31 30.90 -4.14
C VAL A 239 -5.90 30.94 -3.54
N VAL A 240 -5.42 32.12 -3.16
CA VAL A 240 -4.06 32.30 -2.61
C VAL A 240 -3.90 31.67 -1.22
N SER A 241 -4.98 31.56 -0.45
CA SER A 241 -4.97 31.05 0.92
C SER A 241 -5.01 29.51 1.02
N GLY A 242 -5.12 28.81 -0.11
CA GLY A 242 -5.21 27.35 -0.14
C GLY A 242 -4.56 26.79 -1.40
N ARG A 243 -3.58 25.92 -1.20
CA ARG A 243 -2.87 25.23 -2.28
C ARG A 243 -2.87 23.73 -2.05
N TRP A 244 -2.78 22.95 -3.12
CA TRP A 244 -2.58 21.51 -2.99
C TRP A 244 -1.10 21.18 -2.74
N GLU A 245 -0.84 20.17 -1.90
CA GLU A 245 0.52 19.70 -1.56
C GLU A 245 0.82 18.32 -2.16
N SER A 246 -0.21 17.50 -2.38
CA SER A 246 -0.12 16.24 -3.09
C SER A 246 -1.41 15.98 -3.87
N CYS A 247 -1.31 15.19 -4.94
CA CYS A 247 -2.47 14.71 -5.68
C CYS A 247 -2.32 13.22 -6.04
N ARG A 248 -3.46 12.54 -6.18
CA ARG A 248 -3.55 11.17 -6.69
C ARG A 248 -4.00 11.22 -8.15
N LEU A 249 -3.23 10.60 -9.03
CA LEU A 249 -3.54 10.43 -10.45
C LEU A 249 -3.75 8.95 -10.74
N THR A 250 -4.87 8.62 -11.40
CA THR A 250 -5.10 7.28 -11.96
C THR A 250 -4.83 7.39 -13.46
N VAL A 251 -3.70 6.86 -13.91
CA VAL A 251 -3.24 6.99 -15.30
C VAL A 251 -3.89 5.89 -16.15
N PRO A 252 -4.66 6.23 -17.21
CA PRO A 252 -5.19 5.24 -18.13
C PRO A 252 -4.06 4.55 -18.91
N LEU A 253 -4.22 3.25 -19.19
CA LEU A 253 -3.24 2.51 -20.01
C LEU A 253 -3.13 3.03 -21.45
N SER A 254 -4.11 3.80 -21.93
CA SER A 254 -4.04 4.46 -23.24
C SER A 254 -3.11 5.68 -23.27
N GLU A 255 -2.72 6.19 -22.10
CA GLU A 255 -1.94 7.43 -21.97
C GLU A 255 -0.46 7.16 -21.68
N ILE A 256 -0.07 5.89 -21.47
CA ILE A 256 1.32 5.52 -21.19
C ILE A 256 2.08 5.19 -22.47
N ALA A 257 3.39 5.39 -22.42
CA ALA A 257 4.32 4.84 -23.41
C ALA A 257 5.12 3.71 -22.76
N ASN A 258 5.17 2.53 -23.38
CA ASN A 258 5.99 1.42 -22.86
C ASN A 258 7.49 1.81 -22.88
N GLY A 259 8.21 1.38 -21.86
CA GLY A 259 9.62 1.70 -21.66
C GLY A 259 9.93 3.17 -21.41
N ILE A 260 11.17 3.56 -21.67
CA ILE A 260 11.69 4.92 -21.50
C ILE A 260 12.26 5.39 -22.84
N THR A 261 11.37 5.72 -23.77
CA THR A 261 11.70 6.02 -25.18
C THR A 261 12.72 7.16 -25.36
N ARG A 262 12.84 8.07 -24.38
CA ARG A 262 13.86 9.13 -24.39
C ARG A 262 15.30 8.60 -24.28
N LEU A 263 15.49 7.36 -23.84
CA LEU A 263 16.80 6.73 -23.72
C LEU A 263 17.22 5.94 -24.97
N MET A 264 16.39 5.90 -26.03
CA MET A 264 16.65 5.07 -27.21
C MET A 264 18.05 5.27 -27.84
N SER A 265 18.58 6.50 -27.81
CA SER A 265 19.91 6.81 -28.37
C SER A 265 21.08 6.36 -27.49
N LEU A 266 20.80 5.87 -26.28
CA LEU A 266 21.78 5.42 -25.29
C LEU A 266 21.71 3.90 -25.05
N LEU A 267 20.76 3.18 -25.67
CA LEU A 267 20.58 1.75 -25.41
C LEU A 267 21.75 0.94 -25.95
N TYR A 268 22.15 -0.08 -25.18
CA TYR A 268 22.99 -1.16 -25.71
C TYR A 268 22.20 -2.04 -26.69
N ASP A 269 22.90 -2.78 -27.55
CA ASP A 269 22.28 -3.69 -28.53
C ASP A 269 21.48 -4.82 -27.84
N ASP A 270 21.84 -5.18 -26.61
CA ASP A 270 21.19 -6.19 -25.76
C ASP A 270 20.37 -5.57 -24.61
N ALA A 271 20.00 -4.30 -24.74
CA ALA A 271 19.18 -3.61 -23.74
C ALA A 271 17.89 -4.36 -23.43
N SER A 272 17.41 -4.24 -22.18
CA SER A 272 16.20 -4.92 -21.76
C SER A 272 14.97 -4.49 -22.57
N PRO A 273 14.12 -5.44 -23.00
CA PRO A 273 12.83 -5.17 -23.63
C PRO A 273 11.91 -4.25 -22.81
N MET A 274 12.14 -4.19 -21.50
CA MET A 274 11.38 -3.32 -20.60
C MET A 274 11.80 -1.85 -20.73
N ILE A 275 13.06 -1.56 -21.06
CA ILE A 275 13.55 -0.18 -21.23
C ILE A 275 13.26 0.33 -22.64
N ASP A 276 13.45 -0.51 -23.66
CA ASP A 276 13.24 -0.12 -25.06
C ASP A 276 11.76 0.01 -25.45
N GLY A 277 10.85 -0.51 -24.61
CA GLY A 277 9.40 -0.43 -24.78
C GLY A 277 8.79 -1.54 -25.63
N THR A 278 9.55 -2.56 -26.00
CA THR A 278 9.05 -3.75 -26.71
C THR A 278 8.27 -4.69 -25.81
N ALA A 279 8.57 -4.71 -24.51
CA ALA A 279 7.73 -5.32 -23.49
C ALA A 279 6.61 -4.36 -23.10
N GLY A 280 5.36 -4.85 -23.12
CA GLY A 280 4.20 -4.07 -22.71
C GLY A 280 4.11 -3.89 -21.20
N TRP A 281 3.37 -2.85 -20.79
CA TRP A 281 2.82 -2.78 -19.44
C TRP A 281 1.91 -3.97 -19.16
#